data_AF-A0A089LBM9-F1
#
_entry.id   AF-A0A089LBM9-F1
#
_cell.length_a   1.000
_cell.length_b   1.000
_cell.length_c   1.000
_cell.angle_alpha   90.00
_cell.angle_beta   90.00
_cell.angle_gamma   90.00
#
_symmetry.space_group_name_H-M   'P 1'
#
loop_
_entity.id
_entity.type
_entity.pdbx_description
1 polymer ?
#
loop_
_entity_poly.entity_id
_entity_poly.type
_entity_poly.pdbx_seq_one_letter_code
_entity_poly.pdbx_strand_id
1 'polypeptide(L)'
;MMNRTELDSVPAAVHPPQFTHSYVDAMHQVLSANDWFTLPKYMLSGMTAFCFRLSVHRQLHRDSPTAYNWMAEHTVAADLIGIVSTQAAGFHFAPTFPLYQKQAILEIRKSLEQGTPVICWKDQFVVITRFDDHKQVFYYNEISSRAELELPYDQLGRNESPYWHCQIFEGQIRKDLRQVLRESFLQAVYKAEVHDPMLPESQYACGLQAYDAMLDALSRNTCDVTGAYETLVFYAASKQDTSCYTRDACKYWPELEPTASHYEHLSAVYVEIAARLSQNPVHSTIYRRPKELLDLIREAKQSEAEAIQSIRLLLREPIENRFHDVGLR
;
A
#
# COMPACT_ATOMS: atom_id res chain seq x y z
N MET A 1 -30.99 -28.13 24.36
CA MET A 1 -31.73 -26.86 24.17
C MET A 1 -31.29 -25.91 25.27
N MET A 2 -30.36 -25.01 24.96
CA MET A 2 -29.85 -23.98 25.85
C MET A 2 -30.02 -22.63 25.16
N ASN A 3 -30.45 -21.64 25.94
CA ASN A 3 -31.02 -20.37 25.51
C ASN A 3 -30.02 -19.44 24.81
N ARG A 4 -30.56 -18.66 23.87
CA ARG A 4 -29.88 -17.87 22.85
C ARG A 4 -29.65 -16.40 23.26
N THR A 5 -29.51 -16.11 24.55
CA THR A 5 -29.65 -14.73 25.07
C THR A 5 -28.49 -14.20 25.92
N GLU A 6 -27.30 -14.82 25.89
CA GLU A 6 -26.13 -14.35 26.66
C GLU A 6 -24.84 -14.23 25.82
N LEU A 7 -24.94 -13.75 24.58
CA LEU A 7 -23.78 -13.46 23.72
C LEU A 7 -23.65 -11.98 23.30
N ASP A 8 -24.56 -11.11 23.73
CA ASP A 8 -24.60 -9.68 23.32
C ASP A 8 -24.07 -8.73 24.40
N SER A 9 -22.84 -8.94 24.89
CA SER A 9 -22.18 -7.92 25.72
C SER A 9 -20.64 -7.93 25.65
N VAL A 10 -20.09 -8.02 24.44
CA VAL A 10 -18.72 -7.58 24.18
C VAL A 10 -18.81 -6.22 23.46
N PRO A 11 -18.24 -5.13 24.00
CA PRO A 11 -18.23 -3.85 23.31
C PRO A 11 -17.46 -4.04 22.00
N ALA A 12 -18.10 -3.67 20.88
CA ALA A 12 -17.51 -3.71 19.55
C ALA A 12 -16.18 -2.95 19.60
N ALA A 13 -15.08 -3.68 19.52
CA ALA A 13 -13.78 -3.09 19.23
C ALA A 13 -13.97 -2.27 17.96
N VAL A 14 -13.60 -0.99 18.01
CA VAL A 14 -13.57 -0.12 16.83
C VAL A 14 -12.48 -0.68 15.94
N HIS A 15 -12.85 -1.64 15.09
CA HIS A 15 -11.99 -2.14 14.04
C HIS A 15 -11.75 -0.98 13.07
N PRO A 16 -10.50 -0.59 12.78
CA PRO A 16 -10.23 0.36 11.71
C PRO A 16 -10.86 -0.18 10.40
N PRO A 17 -11.34 0.69 9.51
CA PRO A 17 -12.01 0.26 8.28
C PRO A 17 -11.10 -0.69 7.49
N GLN A 18 -11.62 -1.90 7.25
CA GLN A 18 -10.88 -3.06 6.73
C GLN A 18 -10.44 -2.97 5.26
N PHE A 19 -10.56 -1.84 4.58
CA PHE A 19 -10.29 -1.75 3.16
C PHE A 19 -9.51 -0.49 2.83
N THR A 20 -8.19 -0.62 2.84
CA THR A 20 -7.37 0.20 1.96
C THR A 20 -7.71 -0.23 0.55
N HIS A 21 -8.09 0.65 -0.35
CA HIS A 21 -8.23 0.32 -1.78
C HIS A 21 -6.84 0.33 -2.43
N SER A 22 -5.89 -0.36 -1.82
CA SER A 22 -4.48 -0.26 -2.18
C SER A 22 -4.14 -1.21 -3.32
N TYR A 23 -3.00 -0.94 -3.97
CA TYR A 23 -2.43 -1.86 -4.94
C TYR A 23 -2.21 -3.27 -4.35
N VAL A 24 -1.84 -3.38 -3.06
CA VAL A 24 -1.61 -4.67 -2.40
C VAL A 24 -2.89 -5.48 -2.30
N ASP A 25 -4.04 -4.84 -2.09
CA ASP A 25 -5.34 -5.52 -2.06
C ASP A 25 -5.68 -6.12 -3.43
N ALA A 26 -5.46 -5.36 -4.52
CA ALA A 26 -5.61 -5.85 -5.88
C ALA A 26 -4.61 -6.98 -6.20
N MET A 27 -3.34 -6.82 -5.83
CA MET A 27 -2.30 -7.83 -6.01
C MET A 27 -2.62 -9.12 -5.26
N HIS A 28 -3.07 -9.03 -4.01
CA HIS A 28 -3.48 -10.19 -3.21
C HIS A 28 -4.64 -10.94 -3.88
N GLN A 29 -5.66 -10.20 -4.35
CA GLN A 29 -6.79 -10.79 -5.06
C GLN A 29 -6.36 -11.56 -6.31
N VAL A 30 -5.50 -10.99 -7.15
CA VAL A 30 -5.04 -11.67 -8.37
C VAL A 30 -4.18 -12.89 -8.05
N LEU A 31 -3.21 -12.76 -7.15
CA LEU A 31 -2.29 -13.85 -6.84
C LEU A 31 -2.97 -15.00 -6.12
N SER A 32 -3.90 -14.73 -5.20
CA SER A 32 -4.67 -15.78 -4.54
C SER A 32 -5.65 -16.47 -5.49
N ALA A 33 -6.23 -15.76 -6.46
CA ALA A 33 -7.09 -16.39 -7.47
C ALA A 33 -6.34 -17.34 -8.41
N ASN A 34 -5.03 -17.19 -8.57
CA ASN A 34 -4.17 -18.06 -9.39
C ASN A 34 -3.38 -19.09 -8.57
N ASP A 35 -3.66 -19.24 -7.26
CA ASP A 35 -2.89 -20.07 -6.33
C ASP A 35 -1.38 -19.72 -6.25
N TRP A 36 -0.99 -18.52 -6.69
CA TRP A 36 0.40 -18.04 -6.65
C TRP A 36 0.78 -17.44 -5.29
N PHE A 37 -0.20 -17.12 -4.44
CA PHE A 37 0.05 -16.64 -3.09
C PHE A 37 -1.04 -17.08 -2.12
N THR A 38 -0.65 -17.82 -1.08
CA THR A 38 -1.57 -18.45 -0.12
C THR A 38 -1.51 -17.86 1.28
N LEU A 39 -0.58 -16.94 1.54
CA LEU A 39 -0.47 -16.27 2.84
C LEU A 39 -1.47 -15.10 2.94
N PRO A 40 -1.77 -14.61 4.16
CA PRO A 40 -2.64 -13.45 4.35
C PRO A 40 -2.12 -12.17 3.68
N LYS A 41 -3.02 -11.21 3.42
CA LYS A 41 -2.68 -9.93 2.76
C LYS A 41 -1.53 -9.18 3.44
N TYR A 42 -1.51 -9.13 4.77
CA TYR A 42 -0.41 -8.45 5.49
C TYR A 42 0.95 -9.09 5.21
N MET A 43 1.01 -10.41 4.99
CA MET A 43 2.25 -11.07 4.55
C MET A 43 2.65 -10.62 3.16
N LEU A 44 1.71 -10.49 2.22
CA LEU A 44 2.00 -9.94 0.89
C LEU A 44 2.51 -8.50 1.01
N SER A 45 1.82 -7.66 1.79
CA SER A 45 2.19 -6.26 2.01
C SER A 45 3.59 -6.10 2.58
N GLY A 46 3.98 -6.98 3.50
CA GLY A 46 5.31 -7.01 4.10
C GLY A 46 6.37 -7.55 3.18
N MET A 47 6.13 -8.71 2.55
CA MET A 47 7.08 -9.36 1.64
C MET A 47 7.39 -8.53 0.40
N THR A 48 6.45 -7.70 -0.04
CA THR A 48 6.62 -6.73 -1.14
C THR A 48 7.11 -5.35 -0.66
N ALA A 49 7.37 -5.21 0.64
CA ALA A 49 7.76 -3.98 1.32
C ALA A 49 6.79 -2.79 1.23
N PHE A 50 5.59 -2.98 0.69
CA PHE A 50 4.56 -1.95 0.56
C PHE A 50 4.10 -1.38 1.89
N CYS A 51 3.98 -2.20 2.95
CA CYS A 51 3.55 -1.70 4.27
C CYS A 51 4.58 -0.78 4.95
N PHE A 52 5.83 -0.75 4.47
CA PHE A 52 6.87 0.15 4.99
C PHE A 52 6.92 1.49 4.26
N ARG A 53 6.19 1.63 3.14
CA ARG A 53 6.18 2.88 2.38
C ARG A 53 5.38 3.94 3.13
N LEU A 54 5.97 5.13 3.25
CA LEU A 54 5.33 6.32 3.78
C LEU A 54 5.72 7.51 2.91
N SER A 55 4.75 8.17 2.30
CA SER A 55 4.93 9.34 1.45
C SER A 55 3.76 10.27 1.63
N VAL A 56 4.03 11.53 1.94
CA VAL A 56 2.97 12.53 2.14
C VAL A 56 3.26 13.76 1.32
N HIS A 57 2.23 14.30 0.68
CA HIS A 57 2.28 15.66 0.20
C HIS A 57 2.43 16.59 1.42
N ARG A 58 3.20 17.66 1.33
CA ARG A 58 3.47 18.59 2.44
C ARG A 58 2.24 19.36 2.91
N GLN A 59 1.14 19.27 2.17
CA GLN A 59 -0.19 19.74 2.59
C GLN A 59 -1.18 18.60 2.84
N LEU A 60 -0.71 17.35 2.96
CA LEU A 60 -1.52 16.16 3.22
C LEU A 60 -2.67 15.96 2.24
N HIS A 61 -2.40 16.11 0.94
CA HIS A 61 -3.38 15.84 -0.11
C HIS A 61 -3.72 14.35 -0.15
N ARG A 62 -4.95 14.03 -0.60
CA ARG A 62 -5.49 12.67 -0.63
C ARG A 62 -4.70 11.67 -1.50
N ASP A 63 -3.94 12.16 -2.46
CA ASP A 63 -3.10 11.37 -3.36
C ASP A 63 -1.82 10.85 -2.69
N SER A 64 -1.48 11.34 -1.49
CA SER A 64 -0.27 10.96 -0.72
C SER A 64 0.01 9.44 -0.69
N PRO A 65 -0.96 8.56 -0.35
CA PRO A 65 -0.71 7.13 -0.31
C PRO A 65 -0.50 6.49 -1.68
N THR A 66 -0.92 7.17 -2.75
CA THR A 66 -0.80 6.69 -4.14
C THR A 66 0.26 7.43 -4.95
N ALA A 67 0.89 8.48 -4.41
CA ALA A 67 1.97 9.21 -5.05
C ALA A 67 3.29 8.44 -4.91
N TYR A 68 3.68 7.74 -5.97
CA TYR A 68 4.96 7.02 -6.12
C TYR A 68 5.11 6.53 -7.57
N ASN A 69 6.29 6.05 -7.92
CA ASN A 69 6.50 5.42 -9.22
C ASN A 69 5.86 4.03 -9.29
N TRP A 70 4.61 3.96 -9.77
CA TRP A 70 3.86 2.70 -9.89
C TRP A 70 4.61 1.65 -10.71
N MET A 71 5.17 2.04 -11.86
CA MET A 71 5.88 1.10 -12.74
C MET A 71 7.08 0.46 -12.03
N ALA A 72 7.90 1.26 -11.35
CA ALA A 72 9.07 0.75 -10.65
C ALA A 72 8.67 -0.08 -9.42
N GLU A 73 7.81 0.47 -8.57
CA GLU A 73 7.46 -0.15 -7.28
C GLU A 73 6.63 -1.43 -7.44
N HIS A 74 5.70 -1.47 -8.39
CA HIS A 74 4.93 -2.68 -8.67
C HIS A 74 5.79 -3.79 -9.30
N THR A 75 6.80 -3.41 -10.10
CA THR A 75 7.76 -4.37 -10.66
C THR A 75 8.63 -4.97 -9.56
N VAL A 76 9.23 -4.11 -8.72
CA VAL A 76 10.04 -4.55 -7.58
C VAL A 76 9.22 -5.43 -6.64
N ALA A 77 7.98 -5.07 -6.35
CA ALA A 77 7.10 -5.88 -5.52
C ALA A 77 6.85 -7.28 -6.09
N ALA A 78 6.58 -7.40 -7.39
CA ALA A 78 6.42 -8.69 -8.05
C ALA A 78 7.72 -9.52 -7.97
N ASP A 79 8.87 -8.92 -8.30
CA ASP A 79 10.17 -9.57 -8.28
C ASP A 79 10.59 -10.04 -6.88
N LEU A 80 10.26 -9.27 -5.83
CA LEU A 80 10.55 -9.61 -4.44
C LEU A 80 9.96 -10.96 -4.06
N ILE A 81 8.76 -11.28 -4.53
CA ILE A 81 8.06 -12.54 -4.23
C ILE A 81 8.14 -13.58 -5.36
N GLY A 82 8.88 -13.29 -6.43
CA GLY A 82 9.14 -14.23 -7.52
C GLY A 82 8.02 -14.31 -8.55
N ILE A 83 7.28 -13.21 -8.73
CA ILE A 83 6.25 -13.11 -9.76
C ILE A 83 6.81 -12.30 -10.93
N VAL A 84 6.69 -12.85 -12.14
CA VAL A 84 6.97 -12.10 -13.37
C VAL A 84 5.73 -11.32 -13.74
N SER A 85 5.91 -10.05 -14.13
CA SER A 85 4.80 -9.21 -14.57
C SER A 85 5.18 -8.29 -15.72
N THR A 86 4.21 -7.98 -16.56
CA THR A 86 4.27 -6.92 -17.57
C THR A 86 3.34 -5.78 -17.18
N GLN A 87 3.74 -4.57 -17.54
CA GLN A 87 3.05 -3.36 -17.13
C GLN A 87 3.00 -2.33 -18.26
N ALA A 88 1.95 -1.53 -18.26
CA ALA A 88 1.82 -0.39 -19.14
C ALA A 88 1.22 0.79 -18.36
N ALA A 89 1.81 1.97 -18.52
CA ALA A 89 1.34 3.19 -17.86
C ALA A 89 1.70 4.44 -18.66
N GLY A 90 1.05 5.55 -18.35
CA GLY A 90 1.33 6.84 -18.95
C GLY A 90 0.21 7.83 -18.74
N PHE A 91 0.07 8.79 -19.65
CA PHE A 91 -0.95 9.84 -19.57
C PHE A 91 -1.96 9.73 -20.70
N HIS A 92 -3.25 9.85 -20.38
CA HIS A 92 -4.31 9.74 -21.39
C HIS A 92 -4.40 10.96 -22.33
N PHE A 93 -3.72 12.06 -21.99
CA PHE A 93 -3.59 13.22 -22.88
C PHE A 93 -2.47 13.07 -23.91
N ALA A 94 -1.63 12.03 -23.82
CA ALA A 94 -0.57 11.80 -24.79
C ALA A 94 -1.17 11.52 -26.19
N PRO A 95 -0.60 12.08 -27.28
CA PRO A 95 -1.12 11.85 -28.64
C PRO A 95 -1.15 10.37 -29.05
N THR A 96 -0.27 9.54 -28.47
CA THR A 96 -0.17 8.10 -28.71
C THR A 96 -1.10 7.27 -27.82
N PHE A 97 -1.79 7.88 -26.85
CA PHE A 97 -2.69 7.17 -25.94
C PHE A 97 -3.73 6.27 -26.63
N PRO A 98 -4.39 6.66 -27.74
CA PRO A 98 -5.32 5.76 -28.42
C PRO A 98 -4.69 4.44 -28.92
N LEU A 99 -3.39 4.43 -29.20
CA LEU A 99 -2.67 3.20 -29.57
C LEU A 99 -2.37 2.35 -28.34
N TYR A 100 -1.92 2.96 -27.26
CA TYR A 100 -1.69 2.26 -25.99
C TYR A 100 -2.98 1.67 -25.42
N GLN A 101 -4.09 2.40 -25.46
CA GLN A 101 -5.39 1.91 -25.01
C GLN A 101 -5.81 0.66 -25.79
N LYS A 102 -5.69 0.68 -27.13
CA LYS A 102 -5.99 -0.49 -27.98
C LYS A 102 -5.09 -1.68 -27.66
N GLN A 103 -3.80 -1.44 -27.46
CA GLN A 103 -2.85 -2.50 -27.11
C GLN A 103 -3.17 -3.10 -25.73
N ALA A 104 -3.43 -2.26 -24.72
CA ALA A 104 -3.81 -2.70 -23.38
C ALA A 104 -5.10 -3.54 -23.40
N ILE A 105 -6.12 -3.17 -24.19
CA ILE A 105 -7.34 -3.98 -24.35
C ILE A 105 -6.99 -5.39 -24.87
N LEU A 106 -6.11 -5.50 -25.87
CA LEU A 106 -5.71 -6.80 -26.43
C LEU A 106 -4.94 -7.64 -25.41
N GLU A 107 -4.03 -7.02 -24.66
CA GLU A 107 -3.22 -7.70 -23.64
C GLU A 107 -4.06 -8.16 -22.46
N ILE A 108 -4.99 -7.32 -21.98
CA ILE A 108 -5.95 -7.68 -20.92
C ILE A 108 -6.78 -8.87 -21.38
N ARG A 109 -7.37 -8.82 -22.59
CA ARG A 109 -8.16 -9.94 -23.12
C ARG A 109 -7.37 -11.24 -23.16
N LYS A 110 -6.14 -11.20 -23.70
CA LYS A 110 -5.25 -12.36 -23.76
C LYS A 110 -4.96 -12.95 -22.38
N SER A 111 -4.71 -12.11 -21.38
CA SER A 111 -4.46 -12.56 -20.00
C SER A 111 -5.70 -13.21 -19.38
N LEU A 112 -6.88 -12.63 -19.60
CA LEU A 112 -8.15 -13.17 -19.12
C LEU A 112 -8.52 -14.50 -19.81
N GLU A 113 -8.24 -14.66 -21.10
CA GLU A 113 -8.40 -15.94 -21.83
C GLU A 113 -7.48 -17.04 -21.27
N GLN A 114 -6.34 -16.65 -20.71
CA GLN A 114 -5.41 -17.55 -20.01
C GLN A 114 -5.82 -17.82 -18.55
N GLY A 115 -6.90 -17.19 -18.08
CA GLY A 115 -7.43 -17.37 -16.73
C GLY A 115 -6.80 -16.45 -15.68
N THR A 116 -5.97 -15.48 -16.08
CA THR A 116 -5.29 -14.58 -15.14
C THR A 116 -5.97 -13.20 -15.11
N PRO A 117 -6.51 -12.76 -13.97
CA PRO A 117 -7.04 -11.41 -13.81
C PRO A 117 -5.96 -10.32 -13.92
N VAL A 118 -6.38 -9.09 -14.23
CA VAL A 118 -5.46 -7.98 -14.51
C VAL A 118 -5.73 -6.80 -13.58
N ILE A 119 -4.66 -6.18 -13.04
CA ILE A 119 -4.78 -4.96 -12.23
C ILE A 119 -4.81 -3.75 -13.15
N CYS A 120 -5.75 -2.83 -12.92
CA CYS A 120 -5.82 -1.55 -13.62
C CYS A 120 -6.05 -0.40 -12.65
N TRP A 121 -5.63 0.80 -13.05
CA TRP A 121 -6.02 2.04 -12.37
C TRP A 121 -7.30 2.61 -12.97
N LYS A 122 -8.37 2.63 -12.17
CA LYS A 122 -9.65 3.30 -12.46
C LYS A 122 -10.07 4.16 -11.27
N ASP A 123 -9.33 5.25 -11.06
CA ASP A 123 -9.44 6.16 -9.88
C ASP A 123 -9.13 5.49 -8.52
N GLN A 124 -8.84 4.20 -8.57
CA GLN A 124 -8.35 3.30 -7.54
C GLN A 124 -7.76 2.06 -8.26
N PHE A 125 -7.01 1.23 -7.55
CA PHE A 125 -6.58 -0.05 -8.11
C PHE A 125 -7.74 -1.04 -8.12
N VAL A 126 -8.07 -1.55 -9.30
CA VAL A 126 -9.16 -2.51 -9.52
C VAL A 126 -8.65 -3.77 -10.22
N VAL A 127 -9.38 -4.87 -10.06
CA VAL A 127 -9.07 -6.14 -10.72
C VAL A 127 -10.12 -6.44 -11.79
N ILE A 128 -9.68 -6.46 -13.03
CA ILE A 128 -10.48 -6.92 -14.18
C ILE A 128 -10.46 -8.45 -14.19
N THR A 129 -11.63 -9.07 -14.22
CA THR A 129 -11.79 -10.53 -14.09
C THR A 129 -12.41 -11.20 -15.32
N ARG A 130 -13.13 -10.45 -16.16
CA ARG A 130 -13.73 -10.96 -17.40
C ARG A 130 -14.01 -9.82 -18.38
N PHE A 131 -14.35 -10.17 -19.60
CA PHE A 131 -14.72 -9.23 -20.67
C PHE A 131 -15.92 -9.74 -21.46
N ASP A 132 -16.61 -8.83 -22.15
CA ASP A 132 -17.67 -9.12 -23.12
C ASP A 132 -17.40 -8.30 -24.39
N ASP A 133 -16.93 -8.96 -25.45
CA ASP A 133 -16.60 -8.31 -26.72
C ASP A 133 -17.84 -7.85 -27.49
N HIS A 134 -19.01 -8.44 -27.26
CA HIS A 134 -20.25 -7.97 -27.89
C HIS A 134 -20.66 -6.62 -27.32
N LYS A 135 -20.47 -6.42 -26.01
CA LYS A 135 -20.73 -5.15 -25.33
C LYS A 135 -19.53 -4.19 -25.32
N GLN A 136 -18.34 -4.67 -25.64
CA GLN A 136 -17.07 -3.94 -25.53
C GLN A 136 -16.82 -3.40 -24.11
N VAL A 137 -17.03 -4.26 -23.11
CA VAL A 137 -16.81 -3.92 -21.70
C VAL A 137 -15.90 -4.93 -21.02
N PHE A 138 -15.06 -4.43 -20.13
CA PHE A 138 -14.44 -5.20 -19.07
C PHE A 138 -15.34 -5.22 -17.85
N TYR A 139 -15.28 -6.30 -17.08
CA TYR A 139 -15.89 -6.38 -15.77
C TYR A 139 -14.82 -6.41 -14.70
N TYR A 140 -14.98 -5.56 -13.69
CA TYR A 140 -14.05 -5.45 -12.58
C TYR A 140 -14.80 -5.47 -11.26
N ASN A 141 -14.13 -5.96 -10.23
CA ASN A 141 -14.69 -5.92 -8.88
C ASN A 141 -14.17 -4.68 -8.16
N GLU A 142 -15.08 -3.91 -7.58
CA GLU A 142 -14.71 -2.92 -6.59
C GLU A 142 -14.47 -3.61 -5.24
N ILE A 143 -13.31 -3.34 -4.62
CA ILE A 143 -12.85 -4.05 -3.42
C ILE A 143 -13.80 -3.84 -2.23
N SER A 144 -14.42 -2.66 -2.09
CA SER A 144 -15.33 -2.33 -0.98
C SER A 144 -16.71 -2.99 -1.10
N SER A 145 -17.29 -2.97 -2.30
CA SER A 145 -18.68 -3.37 -2.51
C SER A 145 -18.82 -4.82 -2.96
N ARG A 146 -17.73 -5.44 -3.45
CA ARG A 146 -17.74 -6.70 -4.21
C ARG A 146 -18.76 -6.69 -5.36
N ALA A 147 -19.22 -5.50 -5.74
CA ALA A 147 -20.07 -5.32 -6.89
C ALA A 147 -19.21 -5.47 -8.12
N GLU A 148 -19.70 -6.24 -9.07
CA GLU A 148 -19.12 -6.31 -10.38
C GLU A 148 -19.60 -5.11 -11.18
N LEU A 149 -18.66 -4.29 -11.63
CA LEU A 149 -18.89 -3.06 -12.36
C LEU A 149 -18.40 -3.22 -13.80
N GLU A 150 -18.99 -2.45 -14.70
CA GLU A 150 -18.62 -2.41 -16.12
C GLU A 150 -17.64 -1.26 -16.39
N LEU A 151 -16.57 -1.57 -17.12
CA LEU A 151 -15.61 -0.61 -17.68
C LEU A 151 -15.63 -0.73 -19.20
N PRO A 152 -16.28 0.20 -19.91
CA PRO A 152 -16.23 0.24 -21.37
C PRO A 152 -14.80 0.35 -21.89
N TYR A 153 -14.49 -0.35 -22.98
CA TYR A 153 -13.15 -0.38 -23.58
C TYR A 153 -12.63 1.02 -23.91
N ASP A 154 -13.48 1.92 -24.38
CA ASP A 154 -13.13 3.30 -24.72
C ASP A 154 -12.85 4.19 -23.49
N GLN A 155 -13.27 3.75 -22.30
CA GLN A 155 -13.00 4.38 -21.01
C GLN A 155 -11.76 3.81 -20.30
N LEU A 156 -11.15 2.73 -20.80
CA LEU A 156 -9.93 2.17 -20.20
C LEU A 156 -8.82 3.23 -20.16
N GLY A 157 -8.30 3.54 -18.98
CA GLY A 157 -7.25 4.54 -18.79
C GLY A 157 -7.72 6.01 -18.85
N ARG A 158 -9.04 6.26 -18.94
CA ARG A 158 -9.64 7.58 -18.78
C ARG A 158 -10.14 7.72 -17.34
N ASN A 159 -9.38 8.48 -16.55
CA ASN A 159 -9.54 8.60 -15.11
C ASN A 159 -9.72 10.08 -14.74
N GLU A 160 -10.08 10.36 -13.48
CA GLU A 160 -10.07 11.70 -12.91
C GLU A 160 -8.64 12.28 -12.94
N SER A 161 -7.67 11.46 -12.52
CA SER A 161 -6.25 11.74 -12.74
C SER A 161 -5.87 11.44 -14.19
N PRO A 162 -4.98 12.24 -14.83
CA PRO A 162 -4.60 11.98 -16.21
C PRO A 162 -3.79 10.69 -16.42
N TYR A 163 -3.37 10.04 -15.34
CA TYR A 163 -2.53 8.86 -15.36
C TYR A 163 -3.35 7.58 -15.55
N TRP A 164 -2.80 6.63 -16.31
CA TRP A 164 -3.33 5.28 -16.46
C TRP A 164 -2.24 4.26 -16.18
N HIS A 165 -2.66 3.09 -15.70
CA HIS A 165 -1.78 1.98 -15.39
C HIS A 165 -2.51 0.65 -15.52
N CYS A 166 -1.81 -0.37 -16.00
CA CYS A 166 -2.24 -1.75 -16.13
C CYS A 166 -1.07 -2.67 -15.79
N GLN A 167 -1.32 -3.77 -15.08
CA GLN A 167 -0.34 -4.79 -14.76
C GLN A 167 -0.92 -6.19 -14.90
N ILE A 168 -0.20 -7.01 -15.66
CA ILE A 168 -0.49 -8.41 -15.93
C ILE A 168 0.60 -9.25 -15.25
N PHE A 169 0.20 -10.25 -14.47
CA PHE A 169 1.13 -11.21 -13.89
C PHE A 169 1.21 -12.42 -14.82
N GLU A 170 2.42 -12.88 -15.15
CA GLU A 170 2.65 -13.85 -16.22
C GLU A 170 3.05 -15.23 -15.69
N GLY A 171 3.59 -15.29 -14.48
CA GLY A 171 3.99 -16.54 -13.86
C GLY A 171 4.74 -16.35 -12.55
N GLN A 172 5.07 -17.48 -11.93
CA GLN A 172 5.72 -17.53 -10.63
C GLN A 172 6.95 -18.45 -10.65
N ILE A 173 7.99 -18.03 -9.94
CA ILE A 173 9.06 -18.89 -9.44
C ILE A 173 8.98 -18.98 -7.92
N ARG A 174 9.36 -20.13 -7.37
CA ARG A 174 9.45 -20.30 -5.93
C ARG A 174 10.69 -19.57 -5.41
N LYS A 175 10.51 -18.67 -4.45
CA LYS A 175 11.60 -18.04 -3.70
C LYS A 175 11.73 -18.62 -2.31
N ASP A 176 12.94 -18.58 -1.76
CA ASP A 176 13.15 -18.89 -0.35
C ASP A 176 12.52 -17.80 0.52
N LEU A 177 11.59 -18.20 1.39
CA LEU A 177 10.85 -17.27 2.24
C LEU A 177 11.79 -16.44 3.11
N ARG A 178 12.86 -17.02 3.67
CA ARG A 178 13.81 -16.27 4.50
C ARG A 178 14.52 -15.17 3.71
N GLN A 179 14.90 -15.45 2.46
CA GLN A 179 15.47 -14.44 1.58
C GLN A 179 14.48 -13.31 1.28
N VAL A 180 13.21 -13.63 1.03
CA VAL A 180 12.16 -12.62 0.80
C VAL A 180 11.96 -11.74 2.03
N LEU A 181 11.84 -12.34 3.23
CA LEU A 181 11.72 -11.59 4.48
C LEU A 181 12.91 -10.64 4.65
N ARG A 182 14.13 -11.13 4.48
CA ARG A 182 15.34 -10.31 4.60
C ARG A 182 15.40 -9.15 3.62
N GLU A 183 15.07 -9.40 2.36
CA GLU A 183 15.07 -8.34 1.36
C GLU A 183 13.99 -7.30 1.69
N SER A 184 12.81 -7.72 2.16
CA SER A 184 11.77 -6.76 2.58
C SER A 184 12.20 -5.83 3.72
N PHE A 185 13.00 -6.32 4.68
CA PHE A 185 13.52 -5.49 5.78
C PHE A 185 14.65 -4.57 5.31
N LEU A 186 15.46 -4.98 4.33
CA LEU A 186 16.38 -4.06 3.66
C LEU A 186 15.62 -2.93 2.96
N GLN A 187 14.54 -3.26 2.26
CA GLN A 187 13.65 -2.28 1.63
C GLN A 187 12.97 -1.37 2.66
N ALA A 188 12.62 -1.88 3.85
CA ALA A 188 12.07 -1.06 4.93
C ALA A 188 13.04 0.05 5.36
N VAL A 189 14.33 -0.27 5.55
CA VAL A 189 15.37 0.73 5.87
C VAL A 189 15.52 1.73 4.73
N TYR A 190 15.61 1.25 3.48
CA TYR A 190 15.72 2.12 2.31
C TYR A 190 14.54 3.10 2.22
N LYS A 191 13.30 2.62 2.32
CA LYS A 191 12.08 3.44 2.24
C LYS A 191 11.92 4.42 3.41
N ALA A 192 12.51 4.12 4.57
CA ALA A 192 12.50 5.03 5.70
C ALA A 192 13.49 6.20 5.55
N GLU A 193 14.59 6.00 4.82
CA GLU A 193 15.73 6.93 4.76
C GLU A 193 15.87 7.66 3.42
N VAL A 194 15.40 7.06 2.34
CA VAL A 194 15.59 7.56 0.98
C VAL A 194 14.30 8.16 0.46
N HIS A 195 14.42 9.38 -0.05
CA HIS A 195 13.33 10.08 -0.72
C HIS A 195 13.07 9.47 -2.10
N ASP A 196 11.79 9.31 -2.49
CA ASP A 196 11.44 8.81 -3.82
C ASP A 196 11.89 9.82 -4.89
N PRO A 197 12.83 9.46 -5.79
CA PRO A 197 13.38 10.41 -6.76
C PRO A 197 12.35 10.92 -7.78
N MET A 198 11.20 10.25 -7.93
CA MET A 198 10.12 10.70 -8.82
C MET A 198 9.18 11.71 -8.17
N LEU A 199 9.26 11.89 -6.85
CA LEU A 199 8.44 12.86 -6.13
C LEU A 199 9.25 14.13 -5.85
N PRO A 200 8.78 15.33 -6.23
CA PRO A 200 9.48 16.57 -5.91
C PRO A 200 9.61 16.77 -4.39
N GLU A 201 10.83 16.83 -3.85
CA GLU A 201 11.10 17.03 -2.41
C GLU A 201 10.44 18.29 -1.83
N SER A 202 10.21 19.30 -2.68
CA SER A 202 9.52 20.54 -2.32
C SER A 202 8.02 20.35 -2.09
N GLN A 203 7.42 19.29 -2.63
CA GLN A 203 5.99 19.00 -2.54
C GLN A 203 5.69 17.76 -1.69
N TYR A 204 6.58 16.77 -1.71
CA TYR A 204 6.41 15.51 -1.00
C TYR A 204 7.53 15.29 0.02
N ALA A 205 7.23 14.54 1.07
CA ALA A 205 8.20 13.99 2.00
C ALA A 205 7.98 12.48 2.13
N CYS A 206 9.08 11.72 2.20
CA CYS A 206 9.07 10.26 2.25
C CYS A 206 9.70 9.74 3.54
N GLY A 207 9.38 8.49 3.89
CA GLY A 207 9.96 7.80 5.03
C GLY A 207 9.79 8.56 6.34
N LEU A 208 10.84 8.63 7.15
CA LEU A 208 10.80 9.32 8.44
C LEU A 208 10.57 10.84 8.31
N GLN A 209 10.92 11.45 7.17
CA GLN A 209 10.67 12.88 6.93
C GLN A 209 9.19 13.20 6.70
N ALA A 210 8.38 12.19 6.33
CA ALA A 210 6.93 12.37 6.18
C ALA A 210 6.27 12.79 7.51
N TYR A 211 6.75 12.28 8.64
CA TYR A 211 6.29 12.71 9.96
C TYR A 211 6.55 14.20 10.21
N ASP A 212 7.72 14.70 9.82
CA ASP A 212 8.03 16.13 9.96
C ASP A 212 7.11 16.99 9.09
N ALA A 213 6.85 16.56 7.85
CA ALA A 213 5.90 17.22 6.98
C ALA A 213 4.46 17.20 7.54
N MET A 214 4.02 16.09 8.12
CA MET A 214 2.72 16.00 8.81
C MET A 214 2.64 16.97 9.99
N LEU A 215 3.67 17.01 10.86
CA LEU A 215 3.74 17.92 12.00
C LEU A 215 3.72 19.38 11.57
N ASP A 216 4.48 19.74 10.54
CA ASP A 216 4.52 21.10 9.98
C ASP A 216 3.15 21.50 9.41
N ALA A 217 2.53 20.66 8.58
CA ALA A 217 1.27 20.96 7.93
C ALA A 217 0.13 21.15 8.94
N LEU A 218 0.08 20.30 9.97
CA LEU A 218 -0.94 20.34 11.02
C LEU A 218 -0.72 21.52 11.97
N SER A 219 0.52 21.80 12.37
CA SER A 219 0.82 22.92 13.29
C SER A 219 0.57 24.29 12.67
N ARG A 220 0.78 24.42 11.35
CA ARG A 220 0.56 25.67 10.60
C ARG A 220 -0.84 25.79 10.01
N ASN A 221 -1.70 24.79 10.20
CA ASN A 221 -3.02 24.70 9.58
C ASN A 221 -3.00 24.83 8.04
N THR A 222 -1.99 24.29 7.38
CA THR A 222 -1.83 24.34 5.91
C THR A 222 -2.20 23.03 5.22
N CYS A 223 -2.78 22.08 5.95
CA CYS A 223 -3.23 20.81 5.39
C CYS A 223 -4.58 20.95 4.67
N ASP A 224 -4.76 20.15 3.61
CA ASP A 224 -6.07 19.75 3.13
C ASP A 224 -6.68 18.79 4.17
N VAL A 225 -7.77 19.21 4.81
CA VAL A 225 -8.38 18.46 5.91
C VAL A 225 -8.91 17.11 5.45
N THR A 226 -9.51 17.06 4.27
CA THR A 226 -10.08 15.82 3.72
C THR A 226 -8.95 14.87 3.34
N GLY A 227 -7.95 15.38 2.62
CA GLY A 227 -6.75 14.62 2.30
C GLY A 227 -6.00 14.12 3.54
N ALA A 228 -5.90 14.94 4.60
CA ALA A 228 -5.24 14.55 5.85
C ALA A 228 -5.98 13.41 6.56
N TYR A 229 -7.32 13.47 6.61
CA TYR A 229 -8.14 12.38 7.14
C TYR A 229 -7.91 11.09 6.34
N GLU A 230 -8.07 11.14 5.00
CA GLU A 230 -7.91 9.97 4.12
C GLU A 230 -6.51 9.36 4.23
N THR A 231 -5.48 10.21 4.25
CA THR A 231 -4.07 9.81 4.35
C THR A 231 -3.77 9.12 5.69
N LEU A 232 -4.21 9.71 6.81
CA LEU A 232 -3.94 9.15 8.15
C LEU A 232 -4.71 7.84 8.39
N VAL A 233 -5.96 7.75 7.90
CA VAL A 233 -6.75 6.51 7.97
C VAL A 233 -6.11 5.41 7.11
N PHE A 234 -5.64 5.75 5.90
CA PHE A 234 -4.91 4.81 5.06
C PHE A 234 -3.66 4.27 5.78
N TYR A 235 -2.85 5.17 6.34
CA TYR A 235 -1.62 4.74 7.02
C TYR A 235 -1.91 3.97 8.31
N ALA A 236 -3.04 4.19 8.98
CA ALA A 236 -3.42 3.36 10.12
C ALA A 236 -3.62 1.90 9.73
N ALA A 237 -4.32 1.63 8.63
CA ALA A 237 -4.45 0.29 8.09
C ALA A 237 -3.09 -0.27 7.61
N SER A 238 -2.28 0.54 6.93
CA SER A 238 -0.93 0.11 6.51
C SER A 238 -0.04 -0.27 7.69
N LYS A 239 -0.05 0.49 8.81
CA LYS A 239 0.76 0.18 9.99
C LYS A 239 0.23 -1.05 10.75
N GLN A 240 -1.08 -1.32 10.67
CA GLN A 240 -1.63 -2.59 11.12
C GLN A 240 -1.06 -3.76 10.32
N ASP A 241 -1.02 -3.66 8.99
CA ASP A 241 -0.38 -4.68 8.15
C ASP A 241 1.10 -4.85 8.51
N THR A 242 1.85 -3.77 8.76
CA THR A 242 3.25 -3.82 9.19
C THR A 242 3.43 -4.55 10.52
N SER A 243 2.57 -4.27 11.51
CA SER A 243 2.59 -4.94 12.81
C SER A 243 2.29 -6.43 12.69
N CYS A 244 1.23 -6.80 11.96
CA CYS A 244 0.90 -8.21 11.73
C CYS A 244 2.02 -8.95 10.97
N TYR A 245 2.58 -8.32 9.95
CA TYR A 245 3.69 -8.88 9.17
C TYR A 245 4.92 -9.12 10.03
N THR A 246 5.38 -8.11 10.76
CA THR A 246 6.62 -8.22 11.55
C THR A 246 6.48 -9.23 12.68
N ARG A 247 5.31 -9.31 13.32
CA ARG A 247 4.99 -10.34 14.31
C ARG A 247 5.02 -11.75 13.70
N ASP A 248 4.42 -11.95 12.53
CA ASP A 248 4.43 -13.26 11.87
C ASP A 248 5.82 -13.63 11.33
N ALA A 249 6.61 -12.64 10.89
CA ALA A 249 7.98 -12.84 10.46
C ALA A 249 8.87 -13.40 11.59
N CYS A 250 8.59 -13.08 12.87
CA CYS A 250 9.29 -13.66 14.03
C CYS A 250 9.18 -15.21 14.10
N LYS A 251 8.14 -15.81 13.50
CA LYS A 251 8.02 -17.27 13.42
C LYS A 251 9.13 -17.91 12.56
N TYR A 252 9.66 -17.15 11.61
CA TYR A 252 10.69 -17.59 10.67
C TYR A 252 12.08 -17.04 11.00
N TRP A 253 12.12 -15.87 11.65
CA TRP A 253 13.32 -15.13 12.05
C TRP A 253 13.10 -14.46 13.43
N PRO A 254 13.28 -15.21 14.54
CA PRO A 254 12.97 -14.74 15.90
C PRO A 254 13.70 -13.47 16.34
N GLU A 255 14.89 -13.20 15.79
CA GLU A 255 15.69 -12.01 16.07
C GLU A 255 15.00 -10.70 15.64
N LEU A 256 13.88 -10.77 14.90
CA LEU A 256 13.00 -9.64 14.60
C LEU A 256 12.13 -9.20 15.78
N GLU A 257 12.16 -9.88 16.93
CA GLU A 257 11.31 -9.57 18.08
C GLU A 257 11.33 -8.09 18.52
N PRO A 258 12.49 -7.40 18.59
CA PRO A 258 12.53 -5.97 18.90
C PRO A 258 11.81 -5.15 17.82
N THR A 259 12.06 -5.44 16.54
CA THR A 259 11.40 -4.78 15.40
C THR A 259 9.89 -4.94 15.45
N ALA A 260 9.40 -6.16 15.70
CA ALA A 260 7.97 -6.44 15.81
C ALA A 260 7.32 -5.64 16.96
N SER A 261 7.99 -5.57 18.10
CA SER A 261 7.51 -4.81 19.27
C SER A 261 7.36 -3.30 18.96
N HIS A 262 8.33 -2.71 18.25
CA HIS A 262 8.24 -1.30 17.84
C HIS A 262 7.10 -1.05 16.83
N TYR A 263 6.89 -1.96 15.87
CA TYR A 263 5.78 -1.83 14.91
C TYR A 263 4.40 -2.11 15.52
N GLU A 264 4.30 -2.96 16.54
CA GLU A 264 3.08 -3.11 17.35
C GLU A 264 2.73 -1.82 18.07
N HIS A 265 3.71 -1.18 18.69
CA HIS A 265 3.50 0.13 19.32
C HIS A 265 3.11 1.19 18.28
N LEU A 266 3.80 1.27 17.15
CA LEU A 266 3.46 2.17 16.04
C LEU A 266 2.02 1.98 15.56
N SER A 267 1.61 0.73 15.36
CA SER A 267 0.25 0.38 14.96
C SER A 267 -0.78 0.85 15.99
N ALA A 268 -0.52 0.64 17.28
CA ALA A 268 -1.40 1.12 18.35
C ALA A 268 -1.54 2.65 18.36
N VAL A 269 -0.45 3.38 18.13
CA VAL A 269 -0.48 4.85 18.00
C VAL A 269 -1.34 5.29 16.82
N TYR A 270 -1.23 4.62 15.67
CA TYR A 270 -2.06 4.92 14.50
C TYR A 270 -3.54 4.56 14.68
N VAL A 271 -3.85 3.49 15.43
CA VAL A 271 -5.22 3.17 15.85
C VAL A 271 -5.80 4.31 16.67
N GLU A 272 -5.03 4.89 17.60
CA GLU A 272 -5.46 6.05 18.38
C GLU A 272 -5.65 7.29 17.50
N ILE A 273 -4.74 7.55 16.56
CA ILE A 273 -4.90 8.62 15.56
C ILE A 273 -6.23 8.47 14.82
N ALA A 274 -6.50 7.29 14.25
CA ALA A 274 -7.72 7.00 13.50
C ALA A 274 -8.98 7.12 14.38
N ALA A 275 -8.92 6.66 15.63
CA ALA A 275 -10.03 6.76 16.58
C ALA A 275 -10.38 8.23 16.88
N ARG A 276 -9.37 9.10 17.08
CA ARG A 276 -9.57 10.54 17.29
C ARG A 276 -10.18 11.22 16.08
N LEU A 277 -9.78 10.82 14.88
CA LEU A 277 -10.35 11.33 13.63
C LEU A 277 -11.82 10.88 13.44
N SER A 278 -12.14 9.62 13.78
CA SER A 278 -13.46 9.01 13.58
C SER A 278 -14.56 9.53 14.52
N GLN A 279 -14.19 10.10 15.67
CA GLN A 279 -15.14 10.64 16.67
C GLN A 279 -15.91 11.89 16.19
N ASN A 280 -15.54 12.50 15.05
CA ASN A 280 -16.32 13.53 14.39
C ASN A 280 -16.04 13.53 12.88
N PRO A 281 -16.92 12.94 12.05
CA PRO A 281 -16.73 12.90 10.60
C PRO A 281 -16.82 14.28 9.93
N VAL A 282 -17.29 15.30 10.66
CA VAL A 282 -17.20 16.69 10.21
C VAL A 282 -15.77 17.17 10.48
N HIS A 283 -14.93 17.19 9.42
CA HIS A 283 -13.69 17.93 9.07
C HIS A 283 -13.12 18.99 10.06
N SER A 284 -13.36 18.89 11.35
CA SER A 284 -13.11 19.91 12.37
C SER A 284 -12.31 19.35 13.53
N THR A 285 -12.20 18.03 13.67
CA THR A 285 -11.43 17.37 14.74
C THR A 285 -9.94 17.67 14.63
N ILE A 286 -9.40 17.71 13.40
CA ILE A 286 -8.00 18.07 13.12
C ILE A 286 -7.65 19.44 13.74
N TYR A 287 -8.55 20.42 13.63
CA TYR A 287 -8.34 21.76 14.18
C TYR A 287 -8.83 21.94 15.62
N ARG A 288 -9.69 21.06 16.14
CA ARG A 288 -10.19 21.16 17.52
C ARG A 288 -9.16 20.70 18.56
N ARG A 289 -8.34 19.70 18.23
CA ARG A 289 -7.32 19.15 19.14
C ARG A 289 -5.97 18.89 18.46
N PRO A 290 -5.38 19.91 17.82
CA PRO A 290 -4.15 19.74 17.05
C PRO A 290 -3.00 19.25 17.93
N LYS A 291 -2.93 19.67 19.20
CA LYS A 291 -1.85 19.26 20.11
C LYS A 291 -1.81 17.75 20.35
N GLU A 292 -2.96 17.14 20.63
CA GLU A 292 -3.06 15.68 20.88
C GLU A 292 -2.64 14.88 19.63
N LEU A 293 -3.08 15.32 18.45
CA LEU A 293 -2.72 14.69 17.19
C LEU A 293 -1.22 14.86 16.88
N LEU A 294 -0.65 16.05 17.11
CA LEU A 294 0.78 16.31 16.95
C LEU A 294 1.63 15.44 17.90
N ASP A 295 1.19 15.24 19.14
CA ASP A 295 1.90 14.39 20.10
C ASP A 295 1.90 12.91 19.64
N LEU A 296 0.76 12.40 19.16
CA LEU A 296 0.68 11.05 18.58
C LEU A 296 1.57 10.89 17.34
N ILE A 297 1.66 11.89 16.47
CA ILE A 297 2.52 11.84 15.27
C ILE A 297 4.00 11.83 15.66
N ARG A 298 4.40 12.53 16.72
CA ARG A 298 5.78 12.45 17.25
C ARG A 298 6.09 11.07 17.82
N GLU A 299 5.15 10.49 18.55
CA GLU A 299 5.27 9.13 19.10
C GLU A 299 5.37 8.08 17.99
N ALA A 300 4.56 8.22 16.94
CA ALA A 300 4.64 7.39 15.75
C ALA A 300 6.00 7.50 15.05
N LYS A 301 6.51 8.74 14.87
CA LYS A 301 7.85 8.97 14.30
C LYS A 301 8.93 8.25 15.11
N GLN A 302 8.89 8.39 16.43
CA GLN A 302 9.87 7.78 17.33
C GLN A 302 9.82 6.25 17.23
N SER A 303 8.62 5.67 17.26
CA SER A 303 8.41 4.23 17.18
C SER A 303 8.92 3.64 15.87
N GLU A 304 8.64 4.29 14.73
CA GLU A 304 9.15 3.84 13.44
C GLU A 304 10.67 3.98 13.35
N ALA A 305 11.25 5.08 13.86
CA ALA A 305 12.71 5.25 13.89
C ALA A 305 13.41 4.15 14.71
N GLU A 306 12.84 3.74 15.84
CA GLU A 306 13.35 2.64 16.66
C GLU A 306 13.23 1.27 15.98
N ALA A 307 12.12 1.03 15.28
CA ALA A 307 11.94 -0.17 14.46
C ALA A 307 13.01 -0.26 13.35
N ILE A 308 13.23 0.84 12.62
CA ILE A 308 14.26 0.93 11.58
C ILE A 308 15.66 0.73 12.17
N GLN A 309 15.95 1.30 13.34
CA GLN A 309 17.23 1.08 14.00
C GLN A 309 17.44 -0.38 14.41
N SER A 310 16.39 -1.07 14.89
CA SER A 310 16.44 -2.50 15.20
C SER A 310 16.72 -3.36 13.96
N ILE A 311 16.07 -3.03 12.83
CA ILE A 311 16.37 -3.66 11.55
C ILE A 311 17.83 -3.43 11.15
N ARG A 312 18.35 -2.20 11.27
CA ARG A 312 19.76 -1.90 10.94
C ARG A 312 20.74 -2.68 11.80
N LEU A 313 20.48 -2.83 13.10
CA LEU A 313 21.33 -3.61 13.99
C LEU A 313 21.31 -5.09 13.61
N LEU A 314 20.14 -5.63 13.28
CA LEU A 314 20.00 -7.01 12.81
C LEU A 314 20.68 -7.26 11.46
N LEU A 315 20.63 -6.27 10.57
CA LEU A 315 21.22 -6.32 9.23
C LEU A 315 22.63 -5.71 9.14
N ARG A 316 23.30 -5.43 10.25
CA ARG A 316 24.63 -4.79 10.24
C ARG A 316 25.75 -5.71 9.78
N GLU A 317 25.65 -7.02 10.06
CA GLU A 317 26.64 -8.00 9.60
C GLU A 317 26.65 -8.29 8.09
N PRO A 318 25.57 -8.07 7.31
CA PRO A 318 25.58 -8.36 5.85
C PRO A 318 25.56 -7.17 4.88
N ILE A 319 25.41 -5.92 5.33
CA ILE A 319 25.34 -4.75 4.43
C ILE A 319 26.73 -4.29 3.96
N GLU A 320 27.77 -4.43 4.78
CA GLU A 320 29.15 -4.06 4.39
C GLU A 320 29.68 -4.89 3.20
N ASN A 321 29.15 -6.09 2.97
CA ASN A 321 29.52 -6.95 1.84
C ASN A 321 28.80 -6.63 0.53
N ARG A 322 27.72 -5.82 0.52
CA ARG A 322 26.90 -5.56 -0.68
C ARG A 322 27.27 -4.30 -1.45
N PHE A 323 28.19 -3.45 -0.96
CA PHE A 323 28.63 -2.25 -1.70
C PHE A 323 29.33 -2.55 -3.04
N HIS A 324 29.53 -3.83 -3.39
CA HIS A 324 30.12 -4.27 -4.65
C HIS A 324 29.12 -4.81 -5.69
N ASP A 325 27.84 -4.98 -5.36
CA ASP A 325 26.83 -5.46 -6.32
C ASP A 325 25.97 -4.31 -6.85
N VAL A 326 26.19 -3.96 -8.12
CA VAL A 326 25.59 -2.82 -8.82
C VAL A 326 24.14 -3.06 -9.27
N GLY A 327 23.61 -4.29 -9.09
CA GLY A 327 22.33 -4.72 -9.68
C GLY A 327 21.04 -4.34 -8.92
N LEU A 328 21.13 -3.59 -7.82
CA LEU A 328 19.97 -3.17 -7.00
C LEU A 328 19.85 -1.64 -6.86
N ARG A 329 20.41 -0.90 -7.82
CA ARG A 329 20.25 0.56 -7.91
C ARG A 329 19.09 0.95 -8.80
#